data_AF-A0A314YTR5-F1
#
_entry.id   AF-A0A314YTR5-F1
#
_cell.length_a   1.000
_cell.length_b   1.000
_cell.length_c   1.000
_cell.angle_alpha   90.00
_cell.angle_beta   90.00
_cell.angle_gamma   90.00
#
_symmetry.space_group_name_H-M   'P 1'
#
loop_
_entity.id
_entity.type
_entity.pdbx_description
1 polymer ?
#
loop_
_entity_poly.entity_id
_entity_poly.type
_entity_poly.pdbx_seq_one_letter_code
_entity_poly.pdbx_strand_id
1 'polypeptide(L)'
;MEKGEGSAAEQDAEETTQHHLTIPAGLTQDEFDDLKRIVAEFHKYPVGPGKCSSLLAQRVYAPLDAVWSVVRRFDKPQTYKHFIRSCTVKEGFKMTIGCTRDVNVISGLPAATSTERLDVIDDDRHVTGFSITGGEHRLKNYRSVTTVHGFERDGRIWTVVLESYVVDVPEGNSEEDTRLFADTVVKLNLQKLASVTEGLADAKSQVM
;
A
#
# COMPACT_ATOMS: atom_id res chain seq x y z
N MET A 1 -47.50 36.38 -2.65
CA MET A 1 -46.97 35.67 -3.83
C MET A 1 -45.46 35.75 -3.70
N GLU A 2 -44.83 34.78 -3.05
CA GLU A 2 -44.28 33.54 -3.68
C GLU A 2 -43.28 33.91 -4.79
N LYS A 3 -42.05 33.39 -4.90
CA LYS A 3 -41.22 32.34 -4.29
C LYS A 3 -39.76 32.71 -4.68
N GLY A 4 -38.73 32.37 -3.91
CA GLY A 4 -37.87 31.19 -4.15
C GLY A 4 -36.88 31.42 -5.32
N GLU A 5 -35.60 31.09 -5.30
CA GLU A 5 -34.84 30.09 -4.55
C GLU A 5 -33.36 30.50 -4.50
N GLY A 6 -32.68 30.11 -3.43
CA GLY A 6 -31.24 30.22 -3.30
C GLY A 6 -30.53 29.12 -4.10
N SER A 7 -29.35 29.45 -4.61
CA SER A 7 -28.37 28.45 -4.99
C SER A 7 -27.35 28.38 -3.86
N ALA A 8 -27.56 27.44 -2.95
CA ALA A 8 -26.53 27.00 -2.03
C ALA A 8 -25.55 26.16 -2.84
N ALA A 9 -24.28 26.54 -2.84
CA ALA A 9 -23.21 25.71 -3.34
C ALA A 9 -23.18 24.42 -2.50
N GLU A 10 -23.54 23.29 -3.12
CA GLU A 10 -23.24 21.96 -2.58
C GLU A 10 -21.73 21.83 -2.52
N GLN A 11 -21.18 22.04 -1.31
CA GLN A 11 -19.85 21.59 -0.99
C GLN A 11 -19.95 20.06 -0.87
N ASP A 12 -19.56 19.33 -1.90
CA ASP A 12 -19.30 17.89 -1.83
C ASP A 12 -18.30 17.67 -0.69
N ALA A 13 -18.79 17.21 0.47
CA ALA A 13 -17.94 16.87 1.58
C ALA A 13 -17.17 15.59 1.20
N GLU A 14 -15.86 15.69 0.99
CA GLU A 14 -15.02 14.51 0.81
C GLU A 14 -15.15 13.60 2.04
N GLU A 15 -15.81 12.45 1.88
CA GLU A 15 -15.89 11.44 2.93
C GLU A 15 -14.52 10.78 3.13
N THR A 16 -14.21 10.41 4.36
CA THR A 16 -12.95 9.71 4.66
C THR A 16 -13.15 8.21 4.79
N THR A 17 -12.17 7.40 4.36
CA THR A 17 -12.24 5.94 4.51
C THR A 17 -12.48 5.50 5.95
N GLN A 18 -13.21 4.40 6.09
CA GLN A 18 -13.55 3.78 7.38
C GLN A 18 -12.82 2.45 7.59
N HIS A 19 -11.60 2.31 7.05
CA HIS A 19 -10.81 1.07 7.13
C HIS A 19 -10.57 0.58 8.57
N HIS A 20 -10.59 1.49 9.56
CA HIS A 20 -10.43 1.18 10.98
C HIS A 20 -11.66 0.53 11.63
N LEU A 21 -12.80 0.45 10.93
CA LEU A 21 -14.04 -0.15 11.41
C LEU A 21 -14.26 -1.59 10.91
N THR A 22 -13.48 -2.04 9.93
CA THR A 22 -13.64 -3.37 9.31
C THR A 22 -12.33 -4.14 9.38
N ILE A 23 -12.39 -5.37 9.87
CA ILE A 23 -11.21 -6.24 10.00
C ILE A 23 -10.79 -6.70 8.59
N PRO A 24 -9.57 -6.39 8.13
CA PRO A 24 -9.05 -6.91 6.88
C PRO A 24 -8.93 -8.43 6.91
N ALA A 25 -9.19 -9.08 5.78
CA ALA A 25 -9.00 -10.52 5.66
C ALA A 25 -7.56 -10.91 6.03
N GLY A 26 -7.41 -11.96 6.85
CA GLY A 26 -6.11 -12.47 7.30
C GLY A 26 -5.74 -12.08 8.74
N LEU A 27 -6.42 -11.10 9.34
CA LEU A 27 -6.23 -10.72 10.74
C LEU A 27 -7.26 -11.36 11.67
N THR A 28 -6.85 -11.62 12.91
CA THR A 28 -7.77 -11.89 14.00
C THR A 28 -8.35 -10.59 14.56
N GLN A 29 -9.44 -10.70 15.33
CA GLN A 29 -10.01 -9.54 16.03
C GLN A 29 -8.96 -8.88 16.94
N ASP A 30 -8.23 -9.67 17.72
CA ASP A 30 -7.23 -9.17 18.66
C ASP A 30 -6.08 -8.45 17.96
N GLU A 31 -5.57 -8.99 16.85
CA GLU A 31 -4.54 -8.30 16.06
C GLU A 31 -5.06 -6.99 15.48
N PHE A 32 -6.30 -6.97 14.99
CA PHE A 32 -6.89 -5.76 14.45
C PHE A 32 -7.11 -4.70 15.52
N ASP A 33 -7.54 -5.11 16.72
CA ASP A 33 -7.74 -4.20 17.86
C ASP A 33 -6.44 -3.50 18.26
N ASP A 34 -5.32 -4.22 18.27
CA ASP A 34 -3.98 -3.66 18.52
C ASP A 34 -3.58 -2.65 17.42
N LEU A 35 -4.03 -2.85 16.18
CA LEU A 35 -3.67 -2.04 15.00
C LEU A 35 -4.68 -0.93 14.67
N LYS A 36 -5.85 -0.87 15.30
CA LYS A 36 -6.91 0.11 14.99
C LYS A 36 -6.42 1.55 14.95
N ARG A 37 -5.56 1.94 15.90
CA ARG A 37 -4.99 3.30 15.97
C ARG A 37 -4.07 3.59 14.79
N ILE A 38 -3.24 2.62 14.41
CA ILE A 38 -2.36 2.72 13.23
C ILE A 38 -3.21 2.86 11.97
N VAL A 39 -4.27 2.07 11.83
CA VAL A 39 -5.18 2.14 10.68
C VAL A 39 -5.82 3.52 10.58
N ALA A 40 -6.29 4.08 11.70
CA ALA A 40 -6.90 5.40 11.74
C ALA A 40 -5.90 6.54 11.43
N GLU A 41 -4.63 6.38 11.78
CA GLU A 41 -3.59 7.38 11.58
C GLU A 41 -3.01 7.37 10.16
N PHE A 42 -2.66 6.19 9.64
CA PHE A 42 -1.85 6.06 8.41
C PHE A 42 -2.62 5.55 7.20
N HIS A 43 -3.72 4.81 7.42
CA HIS A 43 -4.48 4.15 6.37
C HIS A 43 -5.82 4.86 6.12
N LYS A 44 -5.86 6.18 6.35
CA LYS A 44 -7.05 7.01 6.13
C LYS A 44 -6.87 7.91 4.92
N TYR A 45 -7.86 7.90 4.02
CA TYR A 45 -7.84 8.67 2.78
C TYR A 45 -9.13 9.48 2.62
N PRO A 46 -9.07 10.70 2.05
CA PRO A 46 -10.25 11.33 1.47
C PRO A 46 -10.66 10.55 0.22
N VAL A 47 -11.93 10.16 0.15
CA VAL A 47 -12.55 9.42 -0.95
C VAL A 47 -13.78 10.19 -1.37
N GLY A 48 -13.69 10.83 -2.54
CA GLY A 48 -14.82 11.46 -3.21
C GLY A 48 -15.36 10.58 -4.35
N PRO A 49 -16.40 11.04 -5.05
CA PRO A 49 -16.96 10.35 -6.22
C PRO A 49 -15.88 9.98 -7.24
N GLY A 50 -15.96 8.77 -7.79
CA GLY A 50 -15.02 8.29 -8.82
C GLY A 50 -13.65 7.86 -8.30
N LYS A 51 -13.51 7.65 -6.98
CA LYS A 51 -12.31 7.06 -6.36
C LYS A 51 -12.69 5.82 -5.59
N CYS A 52 -11.77 4.86 -5.51
CA CYS A 52 -11.91 3.73 -4.60
C CYS A 52 -10.67 3.56 -3.73
N SER A 53 -10.85 2.91 -2.59
CA SER A 53 -9.79 2.62 -1.63
C SER A 53 -10.00 1.24 -1.01
N SER A 54 -8.91 0.62 -0.58
CA SER A 54 -8.91 -0.68 0.12
C SER A 54 -7.76 -0.75 1.12
N LEU A 55 -7.89 -1.64 2.11
CA LEU A 55 -6.85 -1.99 3.10
C LEU A 55 -6.72 -3.51 3.12
N LEU A 56 -5.50 -3.99 2.87
CA LEU A 56 -5.15 -5.40 2.89
C LEU A 56 -4.14 -5.66 4.01
N ALA A 57 -4.18 -6.88 4.54
CA ALA A 57 -3.27 -7.34 5.58
C ALA A 57 -2.62 -8.66 5.20
N GLN A 58 -1.40 -8.87 5.66
CA GLN A 58 -0.67 -10.12 5.51
C GLN A 58 0.11 -10.44 6.79
N ARG A 59 -0.14 -11.63 7.35
CA ARG A 59 0.69 -12.19 8.42
C ARG A 59 1.94 -12.82 7.81
N VAL A 60 3.10 -12.55 8.42
CA VAL A 60 4.42 -13.02 7.97
C VAL A 60 5.14 -13.61 9.16
N TYR A 61 5.59 -14.86 9.07
CA TYR A 61 6.34 -15.53 10.14
C TYR A 61 7.83 -15.18 10.09
N ALA A 62 8.13 -13.89 10.19
CA ALA A 62 9.49 -13.36 10.23
C ALA A 62 9.57 -12.16 11.22
N PRO A 63 10.76 -11.86 11.77
CA PRO A 63 10.97 -10.67 12.60
C PRO A 63 10.67 -9.38 11.82
N LEU A 64 10.16 -8.36 12.52
CA LEU A 64 9.81 -7.07 11.94
C LEU A 64 10.97 -6.44 11.16
N ASP A 65 12.20 -6.48 11.70
CA ASP A 65 13.38 -5.91 11.02
C ASP A 65 13.66 -6.58 9.68
N ALA A 66 13.43 -7.90 9.59
CA ALA A 66 13.62 -8.64 8.34
C ALA A 66 12.60 -8.19 7.29
N VAL A 67 11.34 -8.03 7.69
CA VAL A 67 10.27 -7.56 6.80
C VAL A 67 10.51 -6.11 6.39
N TRP A 68 10.80 -5.22 7.33
CA TRP A 68 11.03 -3.81 7.07
C TRP A 68 12.23 -3.58 6.16
N SER A 69 13.31 -4.34 6.34
CA SER A 69 14.50 -4.26 5.48
C SER A 69 14.20 -4.47 3.99
N VAL A 70 13.13 -5.21 3.67
CA VAL A 70 12.63 -5.41 2.31
C VAL A 70 11.64 -4.31 1.92
N VAL A 71 10.63 -4.04 2.75
CA VAL A 71 9.55 -3.07 2.46
C VAL A 71 10.08 -1.66 2.24
N ARG A 72 11.07 -1.22 3.03
CA ARG A 72 11.64 0.13 2.92
C ARG A 72 12.43 0.40 1.65
N ARG A 73 12.77 -0.64 0.87
CA ARG A 73 13.63 -0.52 -0.33
C ARG A 73 12.86 0.08 -1.51
N PHE A 74 12.68 1.39 -1.47
CA PHE A 74 12.05 2.14 -2.54
C PHE A 74 12.74 1.94 -3.91
N ASP A 75 14.04 1.72 -3.94
CA ASP A 75 14.81 1.47 -5.17
C ASP A 75 14.68 0.03 -5.71
N LYS A 76 14.13 -0.91 -4.93
CA LYS A 76 14.04 -2.34 -5.32
C LYS A 76 12.66 -2.95 -5.06
N PRO A 77 11.57 -2.39 -5.62
CA PRO A 77 10.25 -2.96 -5.45
C PRO A 77 10.13 -4.39 -5.99
N GLN A 78 10.88 -4.75 -7.04
CA GLN A 78 10.89 -6.08 -7.66
C GLN A 78 11.28 -7.21 -6.70
N THR A 79 11.91 -6.90 -5.57
CA THR A 79 12.24 -7.88 -4.54
C THR A 79 10.98 -8.58 -4.04
N TYR A 80 9.88 -7.85 -3.83
CA TYR A 80 8.63 -8.45 -3.34
C TYR A 80 7.41 -8.16 -4.21
N LYS A 81 7.42 -7.14 -5.06
CA LYS A 81 6.32 -6.87 -6.00
C LYS A 81 6.42 -7.77 -7.22
N HIS A 82 5.27 -8.24 -7.68
CA HIS A 82 5.11 -8.93 -8.96
C HIS A 82 5.07 -7.93 -10.11
N PHE A 83 5.17 -8.45 -11.32
CA PHE A 83 4.95 -7.71 -12.56
C PHE A 83 5.92 -6.56 -12.82
N ILE A 84 7.03 -6.47 -12.06
CA ILE A 84 8.09 -5.49 -12.32
C ILE A 84 9.21 -6.18 -13.10
N ARG A 85 9.47 -5.68 -14.31
CA ARG A 85 10.61 -6.08 -15.15
C ARG A 85 11.90 -5.43 -14.67
N SER A 86 11.85 -4.13 -14.37
CA SER A 86 12.99 -3.39 -13.82
C SER A 86 12.52 -2.16 -13.06
N CYS A 87 13.39 -1.66 -12.18
CA CYS A 87 13.20 -0.39 -11.50
C CYS A 87 14.50 0.40 -11.61
N THR A 88 14.40 1.66 -12.01
CA THR A 88 15.52 2.59 -12.14
C THR A 88 15.31 3.80 -11.26
N VAL A 89 16.40 4.29 -10.67
CA VAL A 89 16.44 5.52 -9.88
C VAL A 89 17.47 6.47 -10.49
N LYS A 90 17.35 7.77 -10.18
CA LYS A 90 18.29 8.78 -10.69
C LYS A 90 19.72 8.52 -10.21
N GLU A 91 20.70 8.97 -10.98
CA GLU A 91 22.10 8.95 -10.55
C GLU A 91 22.28 9.70 -9.23
N GLY A 92 23.10 9.16 -8.33
CA GLY A 92 23.27 9.72 -6.98
C GLY A 92 22.06 9.54 -6.06
N PHE A 93 21.18 8.57 -6.35
CA PHE A 93 19.98 8.28 -5.55
C PHE A 93 20.27 8.21 -4.05
N LYS A 94 19.46 8.95 -3.30
CA LYS A 94 19.37 8.88 -1.84
C LYS A 94 17.92 8.63 -1.47
N MET A 95 17.70 7.72 -0.53
CA MET A 95 16.37 7.37 -0.06
C MET A 95 15.85 8.47 0.87
N THR A 96 15.19 9.46 0.28
CA THR A 96 14.67 10.66 0.95
C THR A 96 13.29 10.97 0.38
N ILE A 97 12.40 11.53 1.19
CA ILE A 97 11.05 11.91 0.75
C ILE A 97 11.14 12.82 -0.48
N GLY A 98 10.28 12.57 -1.46
CA GLY A 98 10.25 13.27 -2.75
C GLY A 98 11.15 12.67 -3.83
N CYS A 99 12.03 11.70 -3.50
CA CYS A 99 12.77 10.98 -4.52
C CYS A 99 11.83 10.15 -5.41
N THR A 100 12.27 9.88 -6.63
CA THR A 100 11.47 9.16 -7.62
C THR A 100 12.16 7.89 -8.10
N ARG A 101 11.34 6.94 -8.53
CA ARG A 101 11.76 5.74 -9.27
C ARG A 101 10.91 5.58 -10.52
N ASP A 102 11.49 5.01 -11.56
CA ASP A 102 10.79 4.60 -12.76
C ASP A 102 10.72 3.08 -12.78
N VAL A 103 9.49 2.56 -12.83
CA VAL A 103 9.18 1.14 -12.79
C VAL A 103 8.73 0.71 -14.18
N ASN A 104 9.40 -0.28 -14.75
CA ASN A 104 8.98 -0.93 -15.99
C ASN A 104 8.20 -2.20 -15.65
N VAL A 105 6.99 -2.31 -16.16
CA VAL A 105 6.08 -3.43 -15.91
C VAL A 105 6.30 -4.53 -16.95
N ILE A 106 6.01 -5.79 -16.60
CA ILE A 106 6.11 -6.92 -17.52
C ILE A 106 5.06 -6.78 -18.65
N SER A 107 5.45 -7.12 -19.89
CA SER A 107 4.59 -7.09 -21.08
C SER A 107 3.35 -7.99 -20.93
N GLY A 108 2.22 -7.57 -21.49
CA GLY A 108 0.95 -8.30 -21.43
C GLY A 108 0.00 -7.81 -20.34
N LEU A 109 0.44 -6.84 -19.52
CA LEU A 109 -0.44 -6.06 -18.66
C LEU A 109 -0.80 -4.72 -19.33
N PRO A 110 -1.91 -4.06 -18.93
CA PRO A 110 -2.31 -2.75 -19.46
C PRO A 110 -1.34 -1.60 -19.15
N ALA A 111 -0.22 -1.86 -18.47
CA ALA A 111 0.73 -0.88 -18.04
C ALA A 111 2.13 -1.18 -18.60
N ALA A 112 2.84 -0.15 -19.04
CA ALA A 112 4.21 -0.27 -19.55
C ALA A 112 5.23 0.34 -18.57
N THR A 113 4.95 1.55 -18.07
CA THR A 113 5.85 2.31 -17.19
C THR A 113 5.07 3.01 -16.08
N SER A 114 5.71 3.23 -14.93
CA SER A 114 5.16 3.96 -13.79
C SER A 114 6.27 4.81 -13.16
N THR A 115 6.07 6.13 -13.08
CA THR A 115 6.95 7.05 -12.37
C THR A 115 6.36 7.33 -10.99
N GLU A 116 7.07 6.89 -9.96
CA GLU A 116 6.57 6.87 -8.59
C GLU A 116 7.42 7.75 -7.70
N ARG A 117 6.79 8.45 -6.76
CA ARG A 117 7.44 9.32 -5.79
C ARG A 117 7.26 8.76 -4.38
N LEU A 118 8.34 8.73 -3.61
CA LEU A 118 8.32 8.40 -2.20
C LEU A 118 7.68 9.55 -1.41
N ASP A 119 6.54 9.31 -0.78
CA ASP A 119 5.82 10.34 -0.03
C ASP A 119 6.13 10.28 1.47
N VAL A 120 6.38 9.08 2.01
CA VAL A 120 6.68 8.85 3.43
C VAL A 120 7.74 7.77 3.54
N ILE A 121 8.71 7.96 4.44
CA ILE A 121 9.58 6.91 4.97
C ILE A 121 9.89 7.25 6.42
N ASP A 122 9.49 6.40 7.33
CA ASP A 122 9.69 6.52 8.77
C ASP A 122 10.23 5.17 9.26
N ASP A 123 11.53 5.12 9.53
CA ASP A 123 12.21 3.91 9.98
C ASP A 123 11.89 3.56 11.44
N ASP A 124 11.53 4.54 12.27
CA ASP A 124 11.22 4.31 13.68
C ASP A 124 9.82 3.69 13.82
N ARG A 125 8.87 4.17 13.00
CA ARG A 125 7.47 3.71 13.01
C ARG A 125 7.17 2.67 11.94
N HIS A 126 8.16 2.31 11.13
CA HIS A 126 8.08 1.30 10.06
C HIS A 126 6.96 1.60 9.05
N VAL A 127 6.91 2.86 8.59
CA VAL A 127 5.90 3.38 7.65
C VAL A 127 6.56 3.84 6.37
N THR A 128 6.07 3.37 5.22
CA THR A 128 6.47 3.91 3.91
C THR A 128 5.25 4.13 3.04
N GLY A 129 5.34 5.08 2.12
CA GLY A 129 4.25 5.39 1.21
C GLY A 129 4.75 6.01 -0.07
N PHE A 130 4.02 5.77 -1.16
CA PHE A 130 4.35 6.32 -2.46
C PHE A 130 3.09 6.69 -3.24
N SER A 131 3.25 7.64 -4.16
CA SER A 131 2.24 8.01 -5.14
C SER A 131 2.77 7.76 -6.53
N ILE A 132 1.88 7.30 -7.42
CA ILE A 132 2.19 7.28 -8.84
C ILE A 132 1.92 8.68 -9.42
N THR A 133 2.94 9.24 -10.05
CA THR A 133 2.97 10.63 -10.53
C THR A 133 2.96 10.74 -12.05
N GLY A 134 3.17 9.62 -12.74
CA GLY A 134 3.15 9.55 -14.20
C GLY A 134 3.41 8.12 -14.68
N GLY A 135 3.42 7.94 -15.99
CA GLY A 135 3.61 6.65 -16.63
C GLY A 135 2.39 6.21 -17.44
N GLU A 136 2.49 5.04 -18.04
CA GLU A 136 1.47 4.42 -18.87
C GLU A 136 0.78 3.32 -18.06
N HIS A 137 -0.27 3.67 -17.33
CA HIS A 137 -1.13 2.74 -16.59
C HIS A 137 -2.50 3.36 -16.33
N ARG A 138 -3.47 2.52 -15.93
CA ARG A 138 -4.85 2.95 -15.65
C ARG A 138 -5.04 3.53 -14.24
N LEU A 139 -4.12 3.26 -13.33
CA LEU A 139 -4.19 3.64 -11.91
C LEU A 139 -3.80 5.11 -11.66
N LYS A 140 -4.58 6.06 -12.20
CA LYS A 140 -4.31 7.49 -12.01
C LYS A 140 -4.46 7.90 -10.53
N ASN A 141 -3.60 8.82 -10.09
CA ASN A 141 -3.57 9.33 -8.71
C ASN A 141 -3.51 8.23 -7.63
N TYR A 142 -2.94 7.08 -7.97
CA TYR A 142 -2.73 6.00 -7.02
C TYR A 142 -1.77 6.46 -5.92
N ARG A 143 -2.21 6.34 -4.66
CA ARG A 143 -1.39 6.57 -3.47
C ARG A 143 -1.52 5.38 -2.55
N SER A 144 -0.39 4.84 -2.08
CA SER A 144 -0.34 3.70 -1.17
C SER A 144 0.50 4.00 0.06
N VAL A 145 0.10 3.40 1.17
CA VAL A 145 0.81 3.38 2.44
C VAL A 145 0.94 1.94 2.91
N THR A 146 2.16 1.57 3.28
CA THR A 146 2.52 0.28 3.89
C THR A 146 3.06 0.52 5.30
N THR A 147 2.55 -0.21 6.28
CA THR A 147 3.04 -0.22 7.66
C THR A 147 3.35 -1.65 8.11
N VAL A 148 4.35 -1.81 8.98
CA VAL A 148 4.86 -3.12 9.42
C VAL A 148 4.85 -3.20 10.95
N HIS A 149 4.24 -4.26 11.51
CA HIS A 149 3.97 -4.37 12.95
C HIS A 149 4.41 -5.72 13.49
N GLY A 150 5.33 -5.72 14.46
CA GLY A 150 5.79 -6.93 15.13
C GLY A 150 4.79 -7.37 16.21
N PHE A 151 4.56 -8.67 16.29
CA PHE A 151 3.75 -9.32 17.31
C PHE A 151 4.58 -10.40 17.98
N GLU A 152 4.38 -10.53 19.29
CA GLU A 152 4.92 -11.64 20.08
C GLU A 152 3.82 -12.13 21.03
N ARG A 153 3.41 -13.38 20.88
CA ARG A 153 2.48 -14.05 21.80
C ARG A 153 2.92 -15.50 21.98
N ASP A 154 2.89 -15.99 23.21
CA ASP A 154 3.25 -17.37 23.57
C ASP A 154 4.63 -17.83 23.03
N GLY A 155 5.62 -16.91 23.05
CA GLY A 155 6.97 -17.17 22.54
C GLY A 155 7.08 -17.30 21.02
N ARG A 156 6.00 -17.02 20.28
CA ARG A 156 6.00 -16.95 18.82
C ARG A 156 6.04 -15.50 18.39
N ILE A 157 7.00 -15.19 17.51
CA ILE A 157 7.09 -13.90 16.85
C ILE A 157 6.50 -13.99 15.44
N TRP A 158 5.78 -12.96 15.04
CA TRP A 158 5.37 -12.75 13.65
C TRP A 158 5.23 -11.27 13.37
N THR A 159 5.04 -10.95 12.11
CA THR A 159 4.83 -9.58 11.65
C THR A 159 3.51 -9.49 10.91
N VAL A 160 2.76 -8.41 11.12
CA VAL A 160 1.62 -8.03 10.29
C VAL A 160 2.03 -6.86 9.40
N VAL A 161 1.85 -7.03 8.09
CA VAL A 161 2.02 -5.96 7.11
C VAL A 161 0.64 -5.49 6.70
N LEU A 162 0.40 -4.18 6.80
CA LEU A 162 -0.80 -3.52 6.29
C LEU A 162 -0.42 -2.72 5.05
N GLU A 163 -1.12 -2.93 3.93
CA GLU A 163 -0.98 -2.10 2.74
C GLU A 163 -2.36 -1.59 2.33
N SER A 164 -2.49 -0.27 2.23
CA SER A 164 -3.71 0.40 1.79
C SER A 164 -3.42 1.30 0.62
N TYR A 165 -4.44 1.59 -0.18
CA TYR A 165 -4.32 2.55 -1.26
C TYR A 165 -5.61 3.33 -1.48
N VAL A 166 -5.50 4.45 -2.19
CA VAL A 166 -6.60 5.15 -2.86
C VAL A 166 -6.22 5.37 -4.31
N VAL A 167 -7.19 5.30 -5.22
CA VAL A 167 -6.97 5.46 -6.66
C VAL A 167 -8.21 6.00 -7.35
N ASP A 168 -8.03 6.71 -8.44
CA ASP A 168 -9.12 7.11 -9.31
C ASP A 168 -9.67 5.90 -10.09
N VAL A 169 -10.99 5.87 -10.25
CA VAL A 169 -11.69 4.89 -11.07
C VAL A 169 -11.61 5.35 -12.52
N PRO A 170 -10.99 4.57 -13.43
CA PRO A 170 -10.89 4.95 -14.83
C PRO A 170 -12.27 5.11 -15.46
N GLU A 171 -12.39 6.03 -16.41
CA GLU A 171 -13.62 6.18 -17.21
C GLU A 171 -13.98 4.84 -17.88
N GLY A 172 -15.27 4.48 -17.79
CA GLY A 172 -15.80 3.22 -18.30
C GLY A 172 -15.59 2.01 -17.37
N ASN A 173 -14.97 2.17 -16.21
CA ASN A 173 -14.86 1.12 -15.20
C ASN A 173 -15.78 1.36 -14.00
N SER A 174 -16.21 0.26 -13.38
CA SER A 174 -16.82 0.31 -12.06
C SER A 174 -15.76 0.46 -10.97
N GLU A 175 -16.17 0.95 -9.80
CA GLU A 175 -15.30 0.95 -8.61
C GLU A 175 -14.89 -0.47 -8.21
N GLU A 176 -15.80 -1.43 -8.37
CA GLU A 176 -15.60 -2.83 -8.02
C GLU A 176 -14.50 -3.46 -8.89
N ASP A 177 -14.54 -3.27 -10.21
CA ASP A 177 -13.52 -3.80 -11.12
C ASP A 177 -12.14 -3.20 -10.83
N THR A 178 -12.11 -1.89 -10.56
CA THR A 178 -10.87 -1.16 -10.25
C THR A 178 -10.29 -1.64 -8.93
N ARG A 179 -11.12 -1.77 -7.90
CA ARG A 179 -10.75 -2.29 -6.58
C ARG A 179 -10.28 -3.74 -6.68
N LEU A 180 -11.01 -4.60 -7.38
CA LEU A 180 -10.66 -6.02 -7.57
C LEU A 180 -9.29 -6.17 -8.23
N PHE A 181 -9.02 -5.38 -9.28
CA PHE A 181 -7.72 -5.40 -9.94
C PHE A 181 -6.59 -4.97 -8.99
N ALA A 182 -6.75 -3.82 -8.32
CA ALA A 182 -5.72 -3.30 -7.42
C ALA A 182 -5.52 -4.19 -6.18
N ASP A 183 -6.59 -4.70 -5.57
CA ASP A 183 -6.55 -5.66 -4.45
C ASP A 183 -5.83 -6.94 -4.84
N THR A 184 -6.08 -7.46 -6.04
CA THR A 184 -5.40 -8.67 -6.54
C THR A 184 -3.89 -8.44 -6.63
N VAL A 185 -3.47 -7.30 -7.18
CA VAL A 185 -2.04 -6.97 -7.30
C VAL A 185 -1.40 -6.81 -5.92
N VAL A 186 -2.02 -6.06 -5.01
CA VAL A 186 -1.50 -5.85 -3.65
C VAL A 186 -1.42 -7.18 -2.89
N LYS A 187 -2.47 -8.00 -2.95
CA LYS A 187 -2.51 -9.32 -2.30
C LYS A 187 -1.38 -10.23 -2.78
N LEU A 188 -1.15 -10.32 -4.08
CA LEU A 188 -0.05 -11.12 -4.63
C LEU A 188 1.30 -10.60 -4.16
N ASN A 189 1.50 -9.27 -4.15
CA ASN A 189 2.74 -8.65 -3.68
C ASN A 189 3.01 -8.97 -2.20
N LEU A 190 1.99 -8.89 -1.35
CA LEU A 190 2.10 -9.22 0.08
C LEU A 190 2.40 -10.70 0.30
N GLN A 191 1.81 -11.60 -0.51
CA GLN A 191 2.14 -13.03 -0.45
C GLN A 191 3.61 -13.29 -0.81
N LYS A 192 4.13 -12.66 -1.88
CA LYS A 192 5.54 -12.79 -2.24
C LYS A 192 6.46 -12.14 -1.20
N LEU A 193 6.05 -11.02 -0.58
CA LEU A 193 6.78 -10.43 0.54
C LEU A 193 6.95 -11.46 1.66
N ALA A 194 5.85 -12.08 2.09
CA ALA A 194 5.86 -13.10 3.14
C ALA A 194 6.87 -14.21 2.81
N SER A 195 6.76 -14.82 1.62
CA SER A 195 7.66 -15.91 1.18
C SER A 195 9.12 -15.50 1.16
N VAL A 196 9.43 -14.28 0.69
CA VAL A 196 10.81 -13.78 0.63
C VAL A 196 11.38 -13.56 2.03
N THR A 197 10.61 -12.93 2.92
CA THR A 197 11.09 -12.55 4.25
C THR A 197 11.15 -13.73 5.22
N GLU A 198 10.25 -14.69 5.10
CA GLU A 198 10.29 -15.95 5.85
C GLU A 198 11.53 -16.77 5.44
N GLY A 199 11.79 -16.91 4.14
CA GLY A 199 13.02 -17.56 3.66
C GLY A 199 14.32 -16.87 4.11
N LEU A 200 14.31 -15.54 4.22
CA LEU A 200 15.46 -14.79 4.78
C LEU A 200 15.64 -15.01 6.28
N ALA A 201 14.55 -15.15 7.04
CA ALA A 201 14.60 -15.42 8.48
C ALA A 201 15.09 -16.85 8.77
N ASP A 202 14.64 -17.83 8.00
CA ASP A 202 15.09 -19.22 8.10
C ASP A 202 16.60 -19.35 7.81
N ALA A 203 17.07 -18.68 6.76
CA ALA A 203 18.49 -18.69 6.41
C ALA A 203 19.38 -18.06 7.49
N LYS A 204 18.91 -17.02 8.18
CA LYS A 204 19.66 -16.41 9.30
C LYS A 204 19.70 -17.32 10.53
N SER A 205 18.60 -18.02 10.81
CA SER A 205 18.50 -18.96 11.93
C SER A 205 19.39 -20.19 11.77
N GLN A 206 19.79 -20.55 10.55
CA GLN A 206 20.70 -21.67 10.27
C GLN A 206 22.20 -21.31 10.37
N VAL A 207 22.52 -20.01 10.42
CA VAL A 207 23.91 -19.50 10.42
C VAL A 207 24.34 -19.01 11.82
N MET A 208 23.39 -18.89 12.76
CA MET A 208 23.62 -18.59 14.18
C MET A 208 23.65 -19.87 15.01
#